data_AF-A0A7J3BEN5-F1
#
_entry.id   AF-A0A7J3BEN5-F1
#
_cell.length_a   1.000
_cell.length_b   1.000
_cell.length_c   1.000
_cell.angle_alpha   90.00
_cell.angle_beta   90.00
_cell.angle_gamma   90.00
#
_symmetry.space_group_name_H-M   'P 1'
#
loop_
_entity.id
_entity.type
_entity.pdbx_description
1 polymer ?
#
loop_
_entity_poly.entity_id
_entity_poly.type
_entity_poly.pdbx_seq_one_letter_code
_entity_poly.pdbx_strand_id
1 'polypeptide(L)'
;MKVDRERQFIHPYIPNSVPQVKDQMLRDVGAKSVWDFYEDVPEKLRLKKPMKLPEPLLSEYSLRRHVEAILSKNKTCREYL
;
A
#
# COMPACT_ATOMS: atom_id res chain seq x y z
N MET A 1 5.27 -17.67 -4.48
CA MET A 1 5.81 -17.52 -3.10
C MET A 1 4.65 -17.16 -2.19
N LYS A 2 4.34 -18.02 -1.21
CA LYS A 2 3.39 -17.70 -0.15
C LYS A 2 4.09 -16.70 0.77
N VAL A 3 3.52 -15.52 0.96
CA VAL A 3 4.08 -14.52 1.88
C VAL A 3 3.72 -14.95 3.29
N ASP A 4 4.74 -15.25 4.10
CA ASP A 4 4.61 -15.41 5.55
C ASP A 4 4.00 -14.14 6.13
N ARG A 5 2.78 -14.25 6.65
CA ARG A 5 1.99 -13.15 7.24
C ARG A 5 2.53 -12.68 8.60
N GLU A 6 3.68 -13.18 9.06
CA GLU A 6 4.17 -12.98 10.43
C GLU A 6 5.12 -11.80 10.59
N ARG A 7 5.65 -11.19 9.52
CA ARG A 7 6.46 -9.96 9.62
C ARG A 7 5.72 -8.76 9.07
N GLN A 8 5.40 -7.83 9.95
CA GLN A 8 4.85 -6.53 9.60
C GLN A 8 5.86 -5.79 8.70
N PHE A 9 5.53 -5.66 7.42
CA PHE A 9 6.35 -4.97 6.44
C PHE A 9 6.33 -3.46 6.71
N ILE A 10 7.49 -2.89 7.03
CA ILE A 10 7.66 -1.45 7.23
C ILE A 10 7.84 -0.82 5.85
N HIS A 11 6.90 0.02 5.46
CA HIS A 11 6.95 0.67 4.15
C HIS A 11 7.88 1.89 4.23
N PRO A 12 8.84 2.05 3.29
CA PRO A 12 9.73 3.22 3.26
C PRO A 12 8.99 4.57 3.22
N TYR A 13 7.80 4.58 2.61
CA TYR A 13 6.97 5.77 2.41
C TYR A 13 5.92 5.99 3.52
N ILE A 14 5.80 5.07 4.49
CA ILE A 14 4.87 5.18 5.61
C ILE A 14 5.69 5.13 6.90
N PRO A 15 6.27 6.26 7.34
CA PRO A 15 7.21 6.28 8.47
C PRO A 15 6.57 5.80 9.78
N ASN A 16 5.26 6.01 9.95
CA ASN A 16 4.48 5.54 11.10
C ASN A 16 3.94 4.10 10.94
N SER A 17 4.43 3.31 9.96
CA SER A 17 4.13 1.89 9.86
C SER A 17 4.91 1.04 10.88
N VAL A 18 5.94 1.62 11.50
CA VAL A 18 6.68 1.03 12.61
C VAL A 18 5.72 0.78 13.78
N PRO A 19 5.60 -0.45 14.30
CA PRO A 19 4.59 -0.80 15.30
C PRO A 19 4.65 0.09 16.55
N GLN A 20 5.86 0.30 17.07
CA GLN A 20 6.09 1.08 18.29
C GLN A 20 5.66 2.55 18.13
N VAL A 21 5.92 3.15 16.96
CA VAL A 21 5.53 4.53 16.65
C VAL A 21 4.01 4.62 16.55
N LYS A 22 3.39 3.68 15.82
CA LYS A 22 1.93 3.61 15.69
C LYS A 22 1.23 3.48 17.03
N ASP A 23 1.73 2.60 17.90
CA ASP A 23 1.15 2.37 19.23
C ASP A 23 1.31 3.59 20.14
N GLN A 24 2.45 4.30 20.05
CA GLN A 24 2.63 5.56 20.77
C GLN A 24 1.63 6.62 20.30
N MET A 25 1.50 6.80 18.98
CA MET A 25 0.54 7.75 18.41
C MET A 25 -0.89 7.46 18.84
N LEU A 26 -1.32 6.18 18.87
CA LEU A 26 -2.66 5.79 19.33
C LEU A 26 -2.90 6.11 20.81
N ARG A 27 -1.89 5.87 21.67
CA ARG A 27 -1.98 6.22 23.10
C ARG A 27 -2.10 7.73 23.30
N ASP A 28 -1.30 8.52 22.59
CA ASP A 28 -1.25 9.97 22.75
C ASP A 28 -2.58 10.64 22.38
N VAL A 29 -3.31 10.08 21.41
CA VAL A 29 -4.63 10.57 20.99
C VAL A 29 -5.80 9.87 21.68
N GLY A 30 -5.53 8.91 22.58
CA GLY A 30 -6.55 8.17 23.33
C GLY A 30 -7.38 7.18 22.48
N ALA A 31 -6.89 6.78 21.31
CA ALA A 31 -7.57 5.82 20.43
C ALA A 31 -7.13 4.38 20.73
N LYS A 32 -8.06 3.43 20.65
CA LYS A 32 -7.78 1.99 20.80
C LYS A 32 -7.29 1.39 19.49
N SER A 33 -7.73 1.93 18.37
CA SER A 33 -7.37 1.45 17.04
C SER A 33 -7.42 2.53 15.98
N VAL A 34 -6.79 2.28 14.83
CA VAL A 34 -6.94 3.15 13.66
C VAL A 34 -8.39 3.17 13.15
N TRP A 35 -9.18 2.14 13.45
CA TRP A 35 -10.59 2.05 13.04
C TRP A 35 -11.48 3.07 13.74
N ASP A 36 -11.09 3.51 14.94
CA ASP A 36 -11.83 4.50 15.74
C ASP A 36 -11.92 5.84 14.97
N PHE A 37 -10.88 6.19 14.18
CA PHE A 37 -10.89 7.40 13.35
C PHE A 37 -11.82 7.33 12.13
N TYR A 38 -12.32 6.13 11.78
CA TYR A 38 -13.23 5.96 10.66
C TYR A 38 -14.70 5.94 11.09
N GLU A 39 -15.01 6.14 12.38
CA GLU A 39 -16.38 6.14 12.91
C GLU A 39 -17.31 7.12 12.19
N ASP A 40 -16.79 8.29 11.81
CA ASP A 40 -17.52 9.34 11.08
C ASP A 40 -17.96 8.92 9.66
N VAL A 41 -17.37 7.87 9.09
CA VAL A 41 -17.79 7.32 7.80
C VAL A 41 -18.94 6.33 8.03
N PRO A 42 -20.17 6.59 7.55
CA PRO A 42 -21.29 5.66 7.74
C PRO A 42 -20.97 4.24 7.25
N GLU A 43 -21.34 3.22 8.02
CA GLU A 43 -20.97 1.82 7.73
C GLU A 43 -21.42 1.36 6.33
N LYS A 44 -22.59 1.84 5.88
CA LYS A 44 -23.13 1.56 4.53
C LYS A 44 -22.24 2.04 3.38
N LEU A 45 -21.37 3.01 3.63
CA LEU A 45 -20.42 3.56 2.66
C LEU A 45 -19.04 2.89 2.75
N ARG A 46 -18.74 2.17 3.83
CA ARG A 46 -17.46 1.50 4.01
C ARG A 46 -17.38 0.27 3.11
N LEU A 47 -16.23 0.09 2.46
CA LEU A 47 -15.97 -1.08 1.63
C LEU A 47 -15.87 -2.33 2.50
N LYS A 48 -16.81 -3.27 2.36
CA LYS A 48 -16.88 -4.51 3.17
C LYS A 48 -16.02 -5.67 2.64
N LYS A 49 -15.28 -5.44 1.57
CA LYS A 49 -14.45 -6.45 0.89
C LYS A 49 -13.07 -5.89 0.57
N PRO A 50 -12.05 -6.74 0.40
CA PRO A 50 -10.77 -6.30 -0.12
C PRO A 50 -10.92 -5.63 -1.49
N MET A 51 -10.05 -4.67 -1.78
CA MET A 51 -9.97 -4.11 -3.13
C MET A 51 -9.53 -5.20 -4.12
N LYS A 52 -10.11 -5.21 -5.32
CA LYS A 52 -9.72 -6.12 -6.40
C LYS A 52 -8.47 -5.58 -7.09
N LEU A 53 -7.32 -5.69 -6.43
CA LEU A 53 -6.02 -5.24 -6.91
C LEU A 53 -5.10 -6.44 -7.19
N PRO A 54 -4.13 -6.30 -8.12
CA PRO A 54 -3.08 -7.29 -8.28
C PRO A 54 -2.18 -7.36 -7.04
N GLU A 55 -1.41 -8.44 -6.91
CA GLU A 55 -0.41 -8.57 -5.85
C GLU A 55 0.59 -7.40 -5.88
N PRO A 56 0.98 -6.87 -4.70
CA PRO A 56 1.86 -5.72 -4.63
C PRO A 56 3.30 -6.07 -5.04
N LEU A 57 3.94 -5.13 -5.73
CA LEU A 57 5.37 -5.13 -5.98
C LEU A 57 6.07 -4.43 -4.80
N LEU A 58 6.65 -5.21 -3.89
CA LEU A 58 7.17 -4.70 -2.61
C LEU A 58 8.49 -3.93 -2.73
N SER A 59 9.21 -4.05 -3.85
CA SER A 59 10.46 -3.32 -4.08
C SER A 59 10.33 -2.32 -5.23
N GLU A 60 10.93 -1.16 -5.07
CA GLU A 60 11.01 -0.13 -6.12
C GLU A 60 11.63 -0.68 -7.41
N TYR A 61 12.63 -1.54 -7.28
CA TYR A 61 13.25 -2.21 -8.42
C TYR A 61 12.25 -3.07 -9.20
N SER A 62 11.43 -3.87 -8.50
CA SER A 62 10.40 -4.70 -9.16
C SER A 62 9.33 -3.85 -9.82
N LEU A 63 8.91 -2.75 -9.17
CA LEU A 63 7.97 -1.79 -9.73
C LEU A 63 8.52 -1.11 -10.99
N ARG A 64 9.77 -0.66 -10.95
CA ARG A 64 10.46 -0.05 -12.10
C ARG A 64 10.48 -0.99 -13.30
N ARG A 65 10.95 -2.23 -13.12
CA ARG A 65 10.98 -3.22 -14.21
C ARG A 65 9.60 -3.51 -14.78
N HIS A 66 8.57 -3.58 -13.94
CA HIS A 66 7.20 -3.80 -14.40
C HIS A 66 6.72 -2.65 -15.29
N VAL A 67 6.94 -1.41 -14.88
CA VAL A 67 6.57 -0.22 -15.65
C VAL A 67 7.39 -0.12 -16.94
N GLU A 68 8.70 -0.33 -16.89
CA GLU A 68 9.58 -0.33 -18.06
C GLU A 68 9.13 -1.39 -19.11
N ALA A 69 8.72 -2.57 -18.67
CA ALA A 69 8.19 -3.62 -19.56
C ALA A 69 6.83 -3.29 -20.18
N ILE A 70 6.03 -2.42 -19.56
CA ILE A 70 4.81 -1.89 -20.18
C ILE A 70 5.19 -0.86 -21.24
N LEU A 71 6.08 0.06 -20.90
CA LEU A 71 6.50 1.15 -21.78
C LEU A 71 7.23 0.66 -23.03
N SER A 72 8.00 -0.44 -22.94
CA SER A 72 8.73 -1.02 -24.07
C SER A 72 7.85 -1.55 -25.20
N LYS A 73 6.52 -1.65 -24.98
CA LYS A 73 5.56 -2.01 -26.02
C LYS A 73 5.19 -0.85 -26.94
N ASN A 74 5.50 0.38 -26.52
CA ASN A 74 5.26 1.57 -27.32
C ASN A 74 6.41 1.76 -28.33
N LYS A 75 6.10 2.38 -29.47
CA LYS A 75 7.09 2.87 -30.43
C LYS A 75 7.06 4.39 -30.41
N THR A 76 8.23 5.02 -30.37
CA THR A 76 8.33 6.46 -30.57
C THR A 76 8.01 6.82 -32.01
N CYS A 77 7.60 8.07 -32.28
CA CYS A 77 7.33 8.51 -33.65
C CYS A 77 8.54 8.34 -34.58
N ARG A 78 9.76 8.49 -34.05
CA ARG A 78 11.00 8.29 -34.81
C ARG A 78 11.28 6.83 -35.16
N GLU A 79 10.86 5.88 -34.32
CA GLU A 79 11.00 4.43 -34.58
C GLU A 79 9.90 3.90 -35.50
N TYR A 80 8.84 4.67 -35.71
CA TYR A 80 7.71 4.31 -36.56
C TYR A 80 7.83 4.81 -38.01
N LEU A 81 8.53 5.94 -38.21
CA LEU A 81 8.85 6.51 -39.52
C LEU A 81 10.09 5.85 -40.13
#